data_AF-A0A5R8KH10-F1
#
_entry.id   AF-A0A5R8KH10-F1
#
_cell.length_a   1.000
_cell.length_b   1.000
_cell.length_c   1.000
_cell.angle_alpha   90.00
_cell.angle_beta   90.00
_cell.angle_gamma   90.00
#
_symmetry.space_group_name_H-M   'P 1'
#
loop_
_entity.id
_entity.type
_entity.pdbx_description
1 polymer ?
#
loop_
_entity_poly.entity_id
_entity_poly.type
_entity_poly.pdbx_seq_one_letter_code
_entity_poly.pdbx_strand_id
1 'polypeptide(L)'
;MKDKSNYEKVILTIVALAALGGSGWMIYKSLDFGSTVQTEKVVPKKDFGEIPIEQVQSAIASAVTPTKPWIAPVRREKPVPLNKSVLLVLKEDQLFDLFLEEPQIRPPLTNSFLRENGLPYQHPNVADLDSDNDGFTNLEEFEGKTSPVDASKHPPITNKLFMVNRLAKDYRVILKSSSSPYQIATPDDLKRKNWFAGGPGESFGSDNRFTVVKLERKVVPDPKIGERDVSELTVKDNVRNNEVVLVKDVENNIADYSAELEFRLKVISNLTVPKDGLFRIPGFDATTYKLIEVNEDDAKIAPVNAAGELGAAIEIKKG
;
A
#
# COMPACT_ATOMS: atom_id res chain seq x y z
N MET A 1 42.99 -51.89 60.50
CA MET A 1 42.29 -50.65 60.10
C MET A 1 41.23 -50.40 61.16
N LYS A 2 41.10 -49.27 61.84
CA LYS A 2 41.68 -47.93 61.73
C LYS A 2 41.32 -47.27 63.08
N ASP A 3 42.21 -46.50 63.69
CA ASP A 3 41.97 -45.82 64.98
C ASP A 3 40.61 -45.10 65.00
N LYS A 4 39.75 -45.45 65.96
CA LYS A 4 38.53 -44.67 66.24
C LYS A 4 38.94 -43.40 66.95
N SER A 5 39.39 -42.43 66.15
CA SER A 5 39.84 -41.15 66.63
C SER A 5 38.73 -40.41 67.38
N ASN A 6 39.10 -39.81 68.53
CA ASN A 6 38.24 -39.06 69.44
C ASN A 6 37.73 -37.71 68.86
N TYR A 7 37.57 -37.60 67.55
CA TYR A 7 37.18 -36.36 66.86
C TYR A 7 35.83 -35.81 67.34
N GLU A 8 34.86 -36.66 67.66
CA GLU A 8 33.56 -36.20 68.20
C GLU A 8 33.71 -35.44 69.53
N LYS A 9 34.57 -35.91 70.44
CA LYS A 9 34.82 -35.22 71.71
C LYS A 9 35.55 -33.90 71.51
N VAL A 10 36.49 -33.86 70.55
CA VAL A 10 37.22 -32.63 70.19
C VAL A 10 36.28 -31.61 69.56
N ILE A 11 35.42 -32.02 68.63
CA ILE A 11 34.42 -31.15 67.98
C ILE A 11 33.41 -30.63 69.01
N LEU A 12 32.89 -31.49 69.90
CA LEU A 12 31.98 -31.07 70.97
C LEU A 12 32.62 -30.02 71.88
N THR A 13 33.89 -30.19 72.21
CA THR A 13 34.63 -29.23 73.06
C THR A 13 34.84 -27.90 72.34
N ILE A 14 35.16 -27.92 71.05
CA ILE A 14 35.31 -26.70 70.22
C ILE A 14 33.97 -25.97 70.10
N VAL A 15 32.87 -26.68 69.85
CA VAL A 15 31.52 -26.09 69.75
C VAL A 15 31.09 -25.51 71.09
N ALA A 16 31.37 -26.18 72.22
CA ALA A 16 31.09 -25.67 73.55
C ALA A 16 31.87 -24.38 73.85
N LEU A 17 33.16 -24.32 73.48
CA LEU A 17 33.98 -23.11 73.62
C LEU A 17 33.49 -21.98 72.72
N ALA A 18 33.09 -22.28 71.48
CA ALA A 18 32.52 -21.30 70.56
C ALA A 18 31.18 -20.74 71.08
N ALA A 19 30.33 -21.59 71.65
CA ALA A 19 29.07 -21.18 72.25
C ALA A 19 29.29 -20.28 73.48
N LEU A 20 30.23 -20.63 74.36
CA LEU A 20 30.59 -19.81 75.52
C LEU A 20 31.19 -18.46 75.10
N GLY A 21 32.07 -18.46 74.10
CA GLY A 21 32.66 -17.24 73.54
C GLY A 21 31.61 -16.32 72.90
N GLY A 22 30.70 -16.89 72.09
CA GLY A 22 29.60 -16.14 71.48
C GLY A 22 28.63 -15.57 72.51
N SER A 23 28.33 -16.33 73.56
CA SER A 23 27.48 -15.89 74.68
C SER A 23 28.11 -14.71 75.43
N GLY A 24 29.42 -14.78 75.73
CA GLY A 24 30.15 -13.69 76.37
C GLY A 24 30.19 -12.43 75.52
N TRP A 25 30.37 -12.57 74.20
CA TRP A 25 30.36 -11.44 73.26
C TRP A 25 28.99 -10.77 73.15
N MET A 26 27.90 -11.54 73.13
CA MET A 26 26.53 -11.00 73.16
C MET A 26 26.24 -10.23 74.45
N ILE A 27 26.68 -10.73 75.60
CA ILE A 27 26.54 -10.02 76.88
C ILE A 27 27.34 -8.71 76.87
N TYR A 28 28.57 -8.72 76.34
CA TYR A 28 29.37 -7.50 76.20
C TYR A 28 28.67 -6.45 75.33
N LYS A 29 28.09 -6.87 74.19
CA LYS A 29 27.32 -5.99 73.32
C LYS A 29 26.01 -5.50 73.95
N SER A 30 25.32 -6.32 74.76
CA SER A 30 24.11 -5.87 75.46
C SER A 30 24.40 -4.86 76.56
N LEU A 31 25.56 -4.96 77.23
CA LEU A 31 25.98 -3.99 78.24
C LEU A 31 26.26 -2.61 77.63
N ASP A 32 26.81 -2.56 76.41
CA ASP A 32 27.09 -1.32 75.70
C ASP A 32 25.86 -0.72 74.98
N PHE A 33 24.80 -1.52 74.79
CA PHE A 33 23.56 -1.04 74.16
C PHE A 33 22.89 0.10 74.96
N GLY A 34 23.01 0.08 76.29
CA GLY A 34 22.48 1.14 77.14
C GLY A 34 23.16 2.50 76.95
N SER A 35 24.40 2.53 76.45
CA SER A 35 25.12 3.77 76.13
C SER A 35 24.71 4.33 74.77
N THR A 36 24.37 3.46 73.81
CA THR A 36 24.00 3.84 72.43
C THR A 36 22.57 4.38 72.32
N VAL A 37 21.70 4.09 73.28
CA VAL A 37 20.30 4.55 73.32
C VAL A 37 20.10 5.77 74.24
N GLN A 38 21.19 6.40 74.71
CA GLN A 38 21.07 7.66 75.42
C GLN A 38 20.66 8.77 74.44
N THR A 39 19.37 9.09 74.43
CA THR A 39 18.89 10.35 73.86
C THR A 39 19.52 11.49 74.66
N GLU A 40 20.18 12.43 73.99
CA GLU A 40 20.70 13.62 74.65
C GLU A 40 19.59 14.27 75.50
N LYS A 41 19.82 14.42 76.81
CA LYS A 41 18.93 15.22 77.65
C LYS A 41 19.08 16.67 77.23
N VAL A 42 18.18 17.14 76.39
CA VAL A 42 18.07 18.55 76.00
C VAL A 42 17.74 19.35 77.26
N VAL A 43 18.72 20.06 77.80
CA VAL A 43 18.50 21.05 78.85
C VAL A 43 17.84 22.26 78.17
N PRO A 44 16.68 22.74 78.63
CA PRO A 44 16.04 23.92 78.04
C PRO A 44 16.97 25.13 78.24
N LYS A 45 17.71 25.48 77.19
CA LYS A 45 18.46 26.73 77.11
C LYS A 45 17.47 27.83 76.70
N LYS A 46 17.44 28.91 77.47
CA LYS A 46 16.59 30.08 77.20
C LYS A 46 17.12 30.97 76.07
N ASP A 47 18.30 30.63 75.56
CA ASP A 47 18.99 31.34 74.49
C ASP A 47 18.77 30.58 73.17
N PHE A 48 18.21 31.27 72.18
CA PHE A 48 17.85 30.68 70.89
C PHE A 48 19.05 30.40 69.98
N GLY A 49 20.27 30.75 70.43
CA GLY A 49 21.48 30.68 69.62
C GLY A 49 21.46 31.65 68.45
N GLU A 50 22.57 31.73 67.72
CA GLU A 50 22.60 32.44 66.43
C GLU A 50 21.94 31.55 65.37
N ILE A 51 21.07 32.15 64.55
CA ILE A 51 20.43 31.43 63.44
C ILE A 51 21.55 30.94 62.51
N PRO A 52 21.64 29.63 62.20
CA PRO A 52 22.66 29.12 61.29
C PRO A 52 22.31 29.54 59.86
N ILE A 53 22.69 30.77 59.50
CA ILE A 53 22.38 31.42 58.22
C ILE A 53 22.81 30.53 57.04
N GLU A 54 23.93 29.81 57.18
CA GLU A 54 24.45 28.90 56.16
C GLU A 54 23.54 27.67 55.93
N GLN A 55 22.93 27.13 56.99
CA GLN A 55 21.95 26.04 56.88
C GLN A 55 20.65 26.52 56.25
N VAL A 56 20.22 27.73 56.60
CA VAL A 56 19.03 28.35 55.99
C VAL A 56 19.27 28.64 54.51
N GLN A 57 20.44 29.19 54.16
CA GLN A 57 20.81 29.47 52.77
C GLN A 57 20.98 28.21 51.94
N SER A 58 21.57 27.14 52.49
CA SER A 58 21.67 25.84 51.80
C SER A 58 20.31 25.17 51.61
N ALA A 59 19.39 25.30 52.57
CA ALA A 59 18.01 24.85 52.42
C ALA A 59 17.25 25.64 51.34
N ILE A 60 17.39 26.97 51.31
CA ILE A 60 16.82 27.83 50.26
C ILE A 60 17.41 27.48 48.89
N ALA A 61 18.73 27.33 48.80
CA ALA A 61 19.41 26.95 47.56
C ALA A 61 18.92 25.57 47.07
N SER A 62 18.72 24.61 47.97
CA SER A 62 18.19 23.29 47.64
C SER A 62 16.72 23.33 47.20
N ALA A 63 15.91 24.24 47.77
CA ALA A 63 14.51 24.41 47.42
C ALA A 63 14.30 25.18 46.09
N VAL A 64 15.20 26.11 45.77
CA VAL A 64 15.18 26.89 44.52
C VAL A 64 15.84 26.16 43.36
N THR A 65 16.76 25.22 43.65
CA THR A 65 17.32 24.34 42.61
C THR A 65 16.20 23.43 42.11
N PRO A 66 15.78 23.52 40.84
CA PRO A 66 14.73 22.67 40.33
C PRO A 66 15.13 21.21 40.53
N THR A 67 14.29 20.48 41.27
CA THR A 67 14.38 19.02 41.40
C THR A 67 14.59 18.44 40.02
N LYS A 68 15.60 17.57 39.87
CA LYS A 68 15.98 16.91 38.59
C LYS A 68 14.74 16.72 37.71
N PRO A 69 14.73 17.25 36.47
CA PRO A 69 13.54 17.16 35.63
C PRO A 69 13.10 15.71 35.52
N TRP A 70 11.79 15.47 35.63
CA TRP A 70 11.19 14.15 35.44
C TRP A 70 11.31 13.77 33.96
N ILE A 71 12.50 13.33 33.57
CA ILE A 71 12.79 12.92 32.20
C ILE A 71 12.32 11.48 32.04
N ALA A 72 11.48 11.25 31.03
CA ALA A 72 11.06 9.92 30.64
C ALA A 72 12.29 9.07 30.30
N PRO A 73 12.47 7.88 30.92
CA PRO A 73 13.56 7.00 30.57
C PRO A 73 13.37 6.51 29.13
N VAL A 74 14.43 6.56 28.33
CA VAL A 74 14.46 5.97 26.99
C VAL A 74 14.85 4.50 27.12
N ARG A 75 13.99 3.59 26.67
CA ARG A 75 14.27 2.14 26.60
C ARG A 75 14.11 1.68 25.17
N ARG A 76 15.15 1.03 24.61
CA ARG A 76 15.15 0.55 23.21
C ARG A 76 14.75 1.65 22.22
N GLU A 77 15.42 2.81 22.32
CA GLU A 77 15.17 4.01 21.49
C GLU A 77 13.76 4.63 21.63
N LYS A 78 12.91 4.10 22.53
CA LYS A 78 11.58 4.60 22.80
C LYS A 78 11.53 5.36 24.14
N PRO A 79 11.10 6.62 24.19
CA PRO A 79 10.81 7.30 25.44
C PRO A 79 9.59 6.64 26.11
N VAL A 80 9.76 6.13 27.32
CA VAL A 80 8.68 5.52 28.09
C VAL A 80 8.04 6.60 28.94
N PRO A 81 6.80 7.03 28.63
CA PRO A 81 6.14 8.09 29.39
C PRO A 81 5.93 7.64 30.85
N LEU A 82 6.30 8.51 31.79
CA LEU A 82 6.10 8.26 33.23
C LEU A 82 4.64 8.38 33.66
N ASN A 83 3.83 9.10 32.89
CA ASN A 83 2.45 9.47 33.20
C ASN A 83 1.41 8.82 32.28
N LYS A 84 1.82 8.00 31.30
CA LYS A 84 0.91 7.31 30.38
C LYS A 84 1.29 5.83 30.30
N SER A 85 0.29 4.97 30.17
CA SER A 85 0.53 3.56 29.89
C SER A 85 1.05 3.38 28.47
N VAL A 86 1.87 2.34 28.29
CA VAL A 86 2.22 1.84 26.96
C VAL A 86 1.13 0.88 26.51
N LEU A 87 0.68 1.03 25.27
CA LEU A 87 -0.33 0.17 24.70
C LEU A 87 0.32 -1.15 24.26
N LEU A 88 0.08 -2.19 25.05
CA LEU A 88 0.63 -3.53 24.86
C LEU A 88 -0.50 -4.49 24.50
N VAL A 89 -0.23 -5.39 23.56
CA VAL A 89 -1.19 -6.40 23.09
C VAL A 89 -0.55 -7.77 23.20
N LEU A 90 -1.23 -8.72 23.83
CA LEU A 90 -0.80 -10.11 23.90
C LEU A 90 -1.47 -10.90 22.77
N LYS A 91 -0.69 -11.58 21.94
CA LYS A 91 -1.16 -12.45 20.87
C LYS A 91 -0.29 -13.70 20.84
N GLU A 92 -0.90 -14.87 20.95
CA GLU A 92 -0.20 -16.18 20.86
C GLU A 92 1.03 -16.28 21.79
N ASP A 93 0.89 -15.76 23.02
CA ASP A 93 1.95 -15.70 24.05
C ASP A 93 3.11 -14.73 23.73
N GLN A 94 3.02 -13.98 22.63
CA GLN A 94 3.94 -12.90 22.28
C GLN A 94 3.33 -11.54 22.63
N LEU A 95 4.15 -10.69 23.28
CA LEU A 95 3.79 -9.32 23.63
C LEU A 95 4.18 -8.36 22.50
N PHE A 96 3.20 -7.63 21.98
CA PHE A 96 3.35 -6.60 20.96
C PHE A 96 3.21 -5.21 21.59
N ASP A 97 4.11 -4.29 21.23
CA ASP A 97 4.06 -2.89 21.65
C ASP A 97 3.67 -2.04 20.44
N LEU A 98 2.47 -1.44 20.45
CA LEU A 98 1.97 -0.68 19.29
C LEU A 98 2.69 0.66 19.07
N PHE A 99 3.66 1.02 19.92
CA PHE A 99 4.54 2.15 19.64
C PHE A 99 5.83 1.75 18.92
N LEU A 100 6.12 0.45 18.82
CA LEU A 100 7.22 -0.06 18.01
C LEU A 100 6.63 -0.54 16.68
N GLU A 101 7.33 -0.29 15.58
CA GLU A 101 6.88 -0.78 14.27
C GLU A 101 7.06 -2.29 14.11
N GLU A 102 8.09 -2.83 14.76
CA GLU A 102 8.37 -4.25 14.78
C GLU A 102 8.34 -4.78 16.23
N PRO A 103 7.75 -5.97 16.45
CA PRO A 103 7.01 -6.80 15.48
C PRO A 103 5.62 -6.21 15.15
N GLN A 104 5.18 -6.37 13.90
CA GLN A 104 3.85 -5.94 13.47
C GLN A 104 2.76 -6.89 13.99
N ILE A 105 1.69 -6.34 14.57
CA ILE A 105 0.57 -7.15 15.06
C ILE A 105 -0.28 -7.76 13.93
N ARG A 106 -0.47 -6.98 12.86
CA ARG A 106 -1.32 -7.30 11.70
C ARG A 106 -0.60 -6.91 10.39
N PRO A 107 0.42 -7.67 9.95
CA PRO A 107 1.02 -7.46 8.64
C PRO A 107 -0.05 -7.50 7.54
N PRO A 108 0.02 -6.65 6.50
CA PRO A 108 1.10 -5.69 6.23
C PRO A 108 0.96 -4.32 6.92
N LEU A 109 -0.12 -4.08 7.67
CA LEU A 109 -0.39 -2.79 8.31
C LEU A 109 0.63 -2.50 9.43
N THR A 110 1.15 -1.28 9.45
CA THR A 110 2.07 -0.84 10.52
C THR A 110 1.33 -0.60 11.83
N ASN A 111 2.06 -0.77 12.95
CA ASN A 111 1.48 -0.56 14.28
C ASN A 111 1.11 0.92 14.50
N SER A 112 1.90 1.84 13.96
CA SER A 112 1.57 3.28 13.93
C SER A 112 0.26 3.55 13.21
N PHE A 113 0.06 3.00 12.01
CA PHE A 113 -1.15 3.23 11.21
C PHE A 113 -2.41 2.73 11.92
N LEU A 114 -2.34 1.54 12.53
CA LEU A 114 -3.44 0.98 13.32
C LEU A 114 -3.78 1.87 14.53
N ARG A 115 -2.76 2.37 15.23
CA ARG A 115 -2.93 3.19 16.43
C ARG A 115 -3.45 4.59 16.10
N GLU A 116 -2.86 5.25 15.11
CA GLU A 116 -3.14 6.65 14.76
C GLU A 116 -4.54 6.81 14.18
N ASN A 117 -4.99 5.83 13.40
CA ASN A 117 -6.34 5.81 12.86
C ASN A 117 -7.35 5.11 13.78
N GLY A 118 -6.94 4.66 14.98
CA GLY A 118 -7.84 4.01 15.92
C GLY A 118 -8.50 2.73 15.39
N LEU A 119 -7.85 2.03 14.45
CA LEU A 119 -8.40 0.85 13.81
C LEU A 119 -8.54 -0.31 14.80
N PRO A 120 -9.53 -1.19 14.61
CA PRO A 120 -9.79 -2.30 15.52
C PRO A 120 -8.76 -3.45 15.31
N TYR A 121 -7.49 -3.20 15.67
CA TYR A 121 -6.34 -4.10 15.49
C TYR A 121 -6.48 -5.49 16.15
N GLN A 122 -7.45 -5.62 17.06
CA GLN A 122 -7.82 -6.88 17.71
C GLN A 122 -8.43 -7.86 16.69
N HIS A 123 -9.09 -7.35 15.64
CA HIS A 123 -9.71 -8.17 14.61
C HIS A 123 -8.67 -8.68 13.61
N PRO A 124 -8.74 -9.96 13.22
CA PRO A 124 -7.80 -10.53 12.25
C PRO A 124 -7.96 -9.98 10.84
N ASN A 125 -9.18 -9.62 10.46
CA ASN A 125 -9.54 -9.08 9.16
C ASN A 125 -9.51 -7.55 9.13
N VAL A 126 -8.84 -6.87 10.07
CA VAL A 126 -8.80 -5.39 10.11
C VAL A 126 -8.33 -4.78 8.79
N ALA A 127 -7.50 -5.47 8.02
CA ALA A 127 -7.05 -5.01 6.70
C ALA A 127 -8.18 -4.95 5.66
N ASP A 128 -9.15 -5.86 5.73
CA ASP A 128 -10.26 -5.98 4.78
C ASP A 128 -11.49 -5.15 5.20
N LEU A 129 -11.47 -4.59 6.39
CA LEU A 129 -12.56 -3.75 6.88
C LEU A 129 -12.53 -2.38 6.20
N ASP A 130 -13.72 -1.84 6.00
CA ASP A 130 -13.98 -0.47 5.56
C ASP A 130 -14.58 0.28 6.75
N SER A 131 -13.74 1.11 7.38
CA SER A 131 -14.04 1.72 8.67
C SER A 131 -14.91 2.97 8.57
N ASP A 132 -14.81 3.72 7.46
CA ASP A 132 -15.62 4.91 7.18
C ASP A 132 -16.73 4.68 6.14
N ASN A 133 -16.83 3.46 5.63
CA ASN A 133 -17.85 3.00 4.70
C ASN A 133 -17.83 3.79 3.39
N ASP A 134 -16.65 4.07 2.83
CA ASP A 134 -16.49 4.75 1.54
C ASP A 134 -16.34 3.77 0.35
N GLY A 135 -16.12 2.47 0.64
CA GLY A 135 -15.91 1.39 -0.33
C GLY A 135 -14.44 1.01 -0.55
N PHE A 136 -13.51 1.62 0.17
CA PHE A 136 -12.10 1.24 0.24
C PHE A 136 -11.81 0.46 1.52
N THR A 137 -10.90 -0.50 1.40
CA THR A 137 -10.44 -1.28 2.55
C THR A 137 -9.31 -0.55 3.25
N ASN A 138 -9.16 -0.75 4.57
CA ASN A 138 -8.06 -0.19 5.34
C ASN A 138 -6.68 -0.52 4.74
N LEU A 139 -6.54 -1.65 4.03
CA LEU A 139 -5.33 -2.01 3.29
C LEU A 139 -5.07 -1.11 2.08
N GLU A 140 -6.08 -0.88 1.25
CA GLU A 140 -5.96 -0.02 0.06
C GLU A 140 -5.62 1.42 0.47
N GLU A 141 -6.17 1.87 1.60
CA GLU A 141 -5.87 3.18 2.15
C GLU A 141 -4.48 3.28 2.75
N PHE A 142 -4.00 2.20 3.38
CA PHE A 142 -2.62 2.11 3.83
C PHE A 142 -1.63 2.21 2.64
N GLU A 143 -1.90 1.50 1.54
CA GLU A 143 -1.10 1.58 0.31
C GLU A 143 -1.21 2.96 -0.36
N GLY A 144 -2.42 3.53 -0.36
CA GLY A 144 -2.73 4.87 -0.86
C GLY A 144 -2.24 6.02 0.02
N LYS A 145 -1.73 5.72 1.23
CA LYS A 145 -1.37 6.71 2.27
C LYS A 145 -2.51 7.68 2.59
N THR A 146 -3.73 7.16 2.59
CA THR A 146 -4.95 7.90 2.91
C THR A 146 -5.47 7.53 4.30
N SER A 147 -6.61 8.09 4.70
CA SER A 147 -7.08 8.05 6.08
C SER A 147 -8.31 7.16 6.20
N PRO A 148 -8.21 5.97 6.83
CA PRO A 148 -9.29 5.00 6.92
C PRO A 148 -10.42 5.35 7.88
N VAL A 149 -10.54 6.60 8.25
CA VAL A 149 -11.58 7.11 9.15
C VAL A 149 -12.25 8.35 8.59
N ASP A 150 -11.79 8.81 7.43
CA ASP A 150 -12.21 10.06 6.80
C ASP A 150 -12.59 9.75 5.35
N ALA A 151 -13.88 9.54 5.12
CA ALA A 151 -14.42 9.15 3.81
C ALA A 151 -14.16 10.17 2.68
N SER A 152 -13.63 11.36 3.00
CA SER A 152 -13.19 12.34 2.00
C SER A 152 -11.74 12.12 1.54
N LYS A 153 -10.96 11.35 2.30
CA LYS A 153 -9.55 11.05 2.06
C LYS A 153 -9.41 9.59 1.71
N HIS A 154 -9.71 9.31 0.45
CA HIS A 154 -9.64 7.97 -0.11
C HIS A 154 -8.62 7.91 -1.26
N PRO A 155 -8.13 6.72 -1.64
CA PRO A 155 -7.29 6.54 -2.80
C PRO A 155 -8.03 6.93 -4.09
N PRO A 156 -7.33 7.09 -5.23
CA PRO A 156 -7.99 7.38 -6.50
C PRO A 156 -9.06 6.34 -6.85
N ILE A 157 -10.26 6.79 -7.21
CA ILE A 157 -11.38 5.92 -7.62
C ILE A 157 -11.02 4.99 -8.78
N THR A 158 -10.03 5.36 -9.59
CA THR A 158 -9.51 4.55 -10.70
C THR A 158 -8.91 3.23 -10.22
N ASN A 159 -8.48 3.11 -8.95
CA ASN A 159 -7.98 1.85 -8.39
C ASN A 159 -9.08 0.78 -8.28
N LYS A 160 -10.35 1.19 -8.28
CA LYS A 160 -11.52 0.29 -8.27
C LYS A 160 -12.07 0.02 -9.67
N LEU A 161 -11.43 0.54 -10.70
CA LEU A 161 -11.77 0.28 -12.09
C LEU A 161 -10.90 -0.85 -12.60
N PHE A 162 -11.53 -1.89 -13.15
CA PHE A 162 -10.85 -3.07 -13.66
C PHE A 162 -11.25 -3.31 -15.11
N MET A 163 -10.33 -3.82 -15.91
CA MET A 163 -10.66 -4.33 -17.24
C MET A 163 -11.14 -5.78 -17.11
N VAL A 164 -12.36 -6.07 -17.56
CA VAL A 164 -12.90 -7.44 -17.54
C VAL A 164 -12.56 -8.14 -18.85
N ASN A 165 -12.85 -7.48 -19.97
CA ASN A 165 -12.70 -8.09 -21.28
C ASN A 165 -12.28 -7.10 -22.35
N ARG A 166 -11.53 -7.61 -23.33
CA ARG A 166 -11.24 -6.91 -24.57
C ARG A 166 -12.22 -7.38 -25.63
N LEU A 167 -13.09 -6.48 -26.08
CA LEU A 167 -14.00 -6.75 -27.17
C LEU A 167 -13.33 -6.33 -28.48
N ALA A 168 -13.02 -7.30 -29.33
CA ALA A 168 -12.55 -7.06 -30.70
C ALA A 168 -13.73 -7.19 -31.66
N LYS A 169 -14.04 -6.10 -32.37
CA LYS A 169 -14.95 -6.12 -33.51
C LYS A 169 -14.12 -6.17 -34.78
N ASP A 170 -13.91 -7.38 -35.26
CA ASP A 170 -13.18 -7.65 -36.49
C ASP A 170 -13.84 -6.97 -37.70
N TYR A 171 -13.01 -6.43 -38.59
CA TYR A 171 -13.46 -5.82 -39.84
C TYR A 171 -12.52 -6.23 -40.96
N ARG A 172 -12.91 -7.26 -41.71
CA ARG A 172 -12.07 -7.86 -42.73
C ARG A 172 -12.21 -7.12 -44.06
N VAL A 173 -11.07 -6.87 -44.67
CA VAL A 173 -10.96 -6.25 -45.99
C VAL A 173 -10.05 -7.08 -46.87
N ILE A 174 -10.50 -7.40 -48.07
CA ILE A 174 -9.79 -8.27 -49.01
C ILE A 174 -9.72 -7.58 -50.37
N LEU A 175 -8.51 -7.39 -50.91
CA LEU A 175 -8.33 -6.96 -52.29
C LEU A 175 -8.51 -8.17 -53.22
N LYS A 176 -9.61 -8.19 -53.99
CA LYS A 176 -9.93 -9.28 -54.94
C LYS A 176 -9.37 -9.03 -56.33
N SER A 177 -9.33 -7.78 -56.77
CA SER A 177 -8.78 -7.44 -58.09
C SER A 177 -7.90 -6.20 -58.05
N SER A 178 -6.71 -6.33 -58.63
CA SER A 178 -5.70 -5.29 -58.83
C SER A 178 -5.86 -4.54 -60.17
N SER A 179 -6.77 -4.99 -61.05
CA SER A 179 -7.12 -4.27 -62.28
C SER A 179 -8.10 -3.14 -61.98
N SER A 180 -7.97 -1.98 -62.63
CA SER A 180 -9.00 -0.93 -62.50
C SER A 180 -10.29 -1.36 -63.23
N PRO A 181 -11.48 -1.28 -62.61
CA PRO A 181 -11.71 -0.82 -61.23
C PRO A 181 -11.34 -1.88 -60.19
N TYR A 182 -10.64 -1.47 -59.13
CA TYR A 182 -10.18 -2.33 -58.06
C TYR A 182 -11.37 -2.94 -57.32
N GLN A 183 -11.41 -4.26 -57.23
CA GLN A 183 -12.47 -4.96 -56.49
C GLN A 183 -12.01 -5.21 -55.06
N ILE A 184 -12.73 -4.66 -54.10
CA ILE A 184 -12.44 -4.78 -52.67
C ILE A 184 -13.64 -5.42 -51.98
N ALA A 185 -13.41 -6.53 -51.29
CA ALA A 185 -14.44 -7.21 -50.52
C ALA A 185 -14.36 -6.82 -49.05
N THR A 186 -15.52 -6.50 -48.46
CA THR A 186 -15.74 -6.25 -47.04
C THR A 186 -16.78 -7.26 -46.53
N PRO A 187 -16.38 -8.51 -46.22
CA PRO A 187 -17.32 -9.59 -45.90
C PRO A 187 -18.24 -9.28 -44.71
N ASP A 188 -17.76 -8.46 -43.79
CA ASP A 188 -18.44 -8.11 -42.53
C ASP A 188 -19.43 -6.92 -42.70
N ASP A 189 -19.47 -6.27 -43.87
CA ASP A 189 -20.46 -5.24 -44.17
C ASP A 189 -21.85 -5.87 -44.42
N LEU A 190 -22.86 -5.37 -43.70
CA LEU A 190 -24.25 -5.86 -43.81
C LEU A 190 -24.92 -5.49 -45.14
N LYS A 191 -24.61 -4.31 -45.69
CA LYS A 191 -25.30 -3.75 -46.87
C LYS A 191 -24.67 -4.18 -48.19
N ARG A 192 -23.34 -4.15 -48.28
CA ARG A 192 -22.60 -4.36 -49.51
C ARG A 192 -21.24 -4.97 -49.22
N LYS A 193 -21.03 -6.19 -49.73
CA LYS A 193 -19.81 -6.97 -49.49
C LYS A 193 -18.70 -6.74 -50.51
N ASN A 194 -19.00 -6.16 -51.67
CA ASN A 194 -18.05 -5.93 -52.75
C ASN A 194 -18.15 -4.49 -53.26
N TRP A 195 -17.01 -3.81 -53.27
CA TRP A 195 -16.83 -2.45 -53.72
C TRP A 195 -15.92 -2.42 -54.94
N PHE A 196 -16.16 -1.46 -55.83
CA PHE A 196 -15.36 -1.24 -57.03
C PHE A 196 -14.86 0.20 -56.97
N ALA A 197 -13.55 0.40 -56.88
CA ALA A 197 -12.93 1.72 -56.83
C ALA A 197 -12.10 1.94 -58.10
N GLY A 198 -12.40 2.99 -58.86
CA GLY A 198 -11.78 3.35 -60.13
C GLY A 198 -10.37 3.91 -60.01
N GLY A 199 -9.95 4.43 -58.85
CA GLY A 199 -8.59 4.93 -58.66
C GLY A 199 -8.32 5.67 -57.34
N PRO A 200 -7.15 6.32 -57.22
CA PRO A 200 -6.79 7.16 -56.08
C PRO A 200 -7.82 8.27 -55.81
N GLY A 201 -8.16 8.48 -54.55
CA GLY A 201 -9.13 9.49 -54.10
C GLY A 201 -10.58 9.00 -54.03
N GLU A 202 -10.89 7.82 -54.56
CA GLU A 202 -12.24 7.24 -54.44
C GLU A 202 -12.44 6.56 -53.09
N SER A 203 -13.59 6.83 -52.46
CA SER A 203 -13.98 6.25 -51.18
C SER A 203 -14.83 4.99 -51.35
N PHE A 204 -14.66 4.03 -50.46
CA PHE A 204 -15.42 2.78 -50.42
C PHE A 204 -15.66 2.31 -48.98
N GLY A 205 -16.43 1.23 -48.85
CA GLY A 205 -16.86 0.70 -47.56
C GLY A 205 -18.11 1.40 -47.03
N SER A 206 -18.77 0.78 -46.06
CA SER A 206 -19.92 1.39 -45.40
C SER A 206 -19.56 2.80 -44.89
N ASP A 207 -20.42 3.78 -45.17
CA ASP A 207 -20.26 5.18 -44.78
C ASP A 207 -18.95 5.85 -45.24
N ASN A 208 -18.39 5.39 -46.37
CA ASN A 208 -17.13 5.89 -46.94
C ASN A 208 -15.95 5.75 -45.96
N ARG A 209 -15.90 4.64 -45.22
CA ARG A 209 -14.84 4.37 -44.23
C ARG A 209 -13.43 4.42 -44.81
N PHE A 210 -13.22 4.01 -46.06
CA PHE A 210 -11.88 3.94 -46.66
C PHE A 210 -11.75 4.82 -47.89
N THR A 211 -10.55 5.34 -48.14
CA THR A 211 -10.20 6.08 -49.37
C THR A 211 -8.97 5.44 -50.01
N VAL A 212 -9.00 5.23 -51.31
CA VAL A 212 -7.84 4.68 -52.04
C VAL A 212 -6.74 5.73 -52.15
N VAL A 213 -5.50 5.37 -51.78
CA VAL A 213 -4.33 6.26 -51.88
C VAL A 213 -3.48 5.88 -53.09
N LYS A 214 -3.00 4.63 -53.15
CA LYS A 214 -2.05 4.18 -54.18
C LYS A 214 -2.14 2.67 -54.37
N LEU A 215 -1.87 2.20 -55.58
CA LEU A 215 -1.63 0.78 -55.88
C LEU A 215 -0.18 0.58 -56.31
N GLU A 216 0.50 -0.40 -55.72
CA GLU A 216 1.79 -0.91 -56.15
C GLU A 216 1.64 -2.32 -56.69
N ARG A 217 1.97 -2.52 -57.97
CA ARG A 217 1.91 -3.85 -58.58
C ARG A 217 3.17 -4.63 -58.23
N LYS A 218 3.00 -5.80 -57.62
CA LYS A 218 4.07 -6.72 -57.25
C LYS A 218 3.71 -8.14 -57.67
N VAL A 219 4.69 -8.87 -58.17
CA VAL A 219 4.54 -10.27 -58.58
C VAL A 219 5.65 -11.06 -57.90
N VAL A 220 5.28 -12.17 -57.26
CA VAL A 220 6.20 -13.06 -56.56
C VAL A 220 6.14 -14.44 -57.21
N PRO A 221 7.28 -15.10 -57.45
CA PRO A 221 7.29 -16.46 -57.97
C PRO A 221 6.70 -17.43 -56.93
N ASP A 222 5.68 -18.19 -57.33
CA ASP A 222 5.01 -19.17 -56.47
C ASP A 222 5.22 -20.58 -57.05
N PRO A 223 5.75 -21.55 -56.28
CA PRO A 223 6.05 -22.89 -56.75
C PRO A 223 4.83 -23.68 -57.27
N LYS A 224 3.60 -23.25 -56.96
CA LYS A 224 2.37 -23.92 -57.45
C LYS A 224 1.76 -23.30 -58.71
N ILE A 225 1.95 -22.00 -58.94
CA ILE A 225 1.22 -21.22 -59.96
C ILE A 225 2.16 -20.49 -60.94
N GLY A 226 3.48 -20.52 -60.69
CA GLY A 226 4.50 -19.83 -61.48
C GLY A 226 4.70 -18.40 -61.00
N GLU A 227 3.75 -17.52 -61.29
CA GLU A 227 3.76 -16.12 -60.86
C GLU A 227 2.47 -15.80 -60.10
N ARG A 228 2.61 -15.32 -58.86
CA ARG A 228 1.50 -14.87 -58.02
C ARG A 228 1.50 -13.35 -57.95
N ASP A 229 0.40 -12.75 -58.36
CA ASP A 229 0.14 -11.32 -58.17
C ASP A 229 -0.10 -11.05 -56.68
N VAL A 230 0.76 -10.24 -56.09
CA VAL A 230 0.71 -9.77 -54.70
C VAL A 230 0.67 -8.25 -54.65
N SER A 231 -0.01 -7.64 -55.62
CA SER A 231 -0.21 -6.19 -55.66
C SER A 231 -0.75 -5.66 -54.33
N GLU A 232 -0.19 -4.54 -53.90
CA GLU A 232 -0.48 -3.86 -52.65
C GLU A 232 -1.30 -2.60 -52.92
N LEU A 233 -2.50 -2.52 -52.33
CA LEU A 233 -3.36 -1.33 -52.38
C LEU A 233 -3.28 -0.61 -51.03
N THR A 234 -2.68 0.58 -51.01
CA THR A 234 -2.70 1.46 -49.84
C THR A 234 -4.03 2.20 -49.78
N VAL A 235 -4.75 2.01 -48.68
CA VAL A 235 -6.02 2.66 -48.38
C VAL A 235 -5.92 3.43 -47.08
N LYS A 236 -6.55 4.59 -46.99
CA LYS A 236 -6.66 5.38 -45.77
C LYS A 236 -7.98 5.05 -45.08
N ASP A 237 -7.94 4.62 -43.83
CA ASP A 237 -9.14 4.53 -42.99
C ASP A 237 -9.48 5.96 -42.51
N ASN A 238 -10.61 6.49 -42.97
CA ASN A 238 -11.07 7.83 -42.64
C ASN A 238 -11.53 7.94 -41.18
N VAL A 239 -11.88 6.82 -40.53
CA VAL A 239 -12.30 6.80 -39.11
C VAL A 239 -11.09 6.94 -38.20
N ARG A 240 -10.03 6.17 -38.48
CA ARG A 240 -8.80 6.16 -37.66
C ARG A 240 -7.71 7.11 -38.17
N ASN A 241 -7.91 7.68 -39.35
CA ASN A 241 -6.94 8.52 -40.06
C ASN A 241 -5.56 7.85 -40.22
N ASN A 242 -5.52 6.53 -40.42
CA ASN A 242 -4.30 5.77 -40.65
C ASN A 242 -4.32 5.10 -42.04
N GLU A 243 -3.14 4.74 -42.55
CA GLU A 243 -3.00 4.02 -43.81
C GLU A 243 -2.87 2.51 -43.56
N VAL A 244 -3.57 1.72 -44.37
CA VAL A 244 -3.60 0.27 -44.34
C VAL A 244 -3.22 -0.24 -45.72
N VAL A 245 -2.31 -1.21 -45.78
CA VAL A 245 -1.87 -1.83 -47.04
C VAL A 245 -2.60 -3.14 -47.21
N LEU A 246 -3.40 -3.24 -48.26
CA LEU A 246 -4.14 -4.45 -48.62
C LEU A 246 -3.36 -5.23 -49.68
N VAL A 247 -2.91 -6.43 -49.34
CA VAL A 247 -2.27 -7.34 -50.31
C VAL A 247 -3.36 -8.15 -51.04
N LYS A 248 -3.21 -8.32 -52.35
CA LYS A 248 -4.13 -9.10 -53.18
C LYS A 248 -4.33 -10.52 -52.63
N ASP A 249 -5.60 -10.93 -52.56
CA ASP A 249 -6.05 -12.25 -52.07
C ASP A 249 -5.59 -12.59 -50.64
N VAL A 250 -5.15 -11.59 -49.86
CA VAL A 250 -4.85 -11.72 -48.43
C VAL A 250 -5.92 -11.01 -47.62
N GLU A 251 -6.42 -11.70 -46.60
CA GLU A 251 -7.38 -11.15 -45.67
C GLU A 251 -6.68 -10.23 -44.66
N ASN A 252 -7.05 -8.95 -44.66
CA ASN A 252 -6.56 -7.99 -43.68
C ASN A 252 -7.67 -7.68 -42.69
N ASN A 253 -7.46 -8.01 -41.42
CA ASN A 253 -8.43 -7.73 -40.35
C ASN A 253 -8.10 -6.41 -39.65
N ILE A 254 -9.01 -5.44 -39.75
CA ILE A 254 -8.93 -4.10 -39.15
C ILE A 254 -9.85 -4.10 -37.91
N ALA A 255 -9.47 -4.82 -36.86
CA ALA A 255 -10.29 -4.97 -35.67
C ALA A 255 -10.43 -3.66 -34.88
N ASP A 256 -11.67 -3.23 -34.60
CA ASP A 256 -12.00 -2.15 -33.65
C ASP A 256 -11.98 -2.73 -32.23
N TYR A 257 -11.18 -2.14 -31.34
CA TYR A 257 -11.06 -2.61 -29.96
C TYR A 257 -11.91 -1.76 -29.03
N SER A 258 -12.64 -2.42 -28.14
CA SER A 258 -13.34 -1.81 -27.02
C SER A 258 -12.94 -2.53 -25.73
N ALA A 259 -12.89 -1.79 -24.62
CA ALA A 259 -12.71 -2.37 -23.30
C ALA A 259 -14.05 -2.48 -22.59
N GLU A 260 -14.31 -3.64 -22.01
CA GLU A 260 -15.34 -3.82 -20.99
C GLU A 260 -14.67 -3.57 -19.64
N LEU A 261 -15.08 -2.48 -18.99
CA LEU A 261 -14.57 -2.02 -17.71
C LEU A 261 -15.61 -2.29 -16.63
N GLU A 262 -15.16 -2.71 -15.46
CA GLU A 262 -16.00 -2.96 -14.30
C GLU A 262 -15.51 -2.09 -13.14
N PHE A 263 -16.41 -1.29 -12.59
CA PHE A 263 -16.15 -0.44 -11.44
C PHE A 263 -16.70 -1.13 -10.17
N ARG A 264 -15.80 -1.47 -9.24
CA ARG A 264 -16.08 -2.24 -8.02
C ARG A 264 -15.87 -1.38 -6.77
N LEU A 265 -16.88 -0.61 -6.37
CA LEU A 265 -16.84 0.13 -5.10
C LEU A 265 -17.84 -0.47 -4.10
N LYS A 266 -19.10 -0.05 -4.17
CA LYS A 266 -20.22 -0.62 -3.40
C LYS A 266 -21.20 -1.40 -4.26
N VAL A 267 -21.38 -0.93 -5.49
CA VAL A 267 -22.21 -1.55 -6.51
C VAL A 267 -21.31 -1.79 -7.72
N ILE A 268 -21.36 -3.00 -8.25
CA ILE A 268 -20.64 -3.36 -9.45
C ILE A 268 -21.33 -2.71 -10.63
N SER A 269 -20.59 -1.89 -11.38
CA SER A 269 -21.10 -1.21 -12.56
C SER A 269 -20.23 -1.50 -13.77
N ASN A 270 -20.86 -1.93 -14.88
CA ASN A 270 -20.15 -2.32 -16.09
C ASN A 270 -20.25 -1.20 -17.14
N LEU A 271 -19.14 -0.94 -17.82
CA LEU A 271 -19.03 0.06 -18.88
C LEU A 271 -18.35 -0.55 -20.08
N THR A 272 -18.94 -0.41 -21.27
CA THR A 272 -18.28 -0.77 -22.52
C THR A 272 -17.83 0.51 -23.22
N VAL A 273 -16.52 0.66 -23.40
CA VAL A 273 -15.92 1.87 -23.97
C VAL A 273 -15.10 1.51 -25.20
N PRO A 274 -15.39 2.08 -26.38
CA PRO A 274 -14.54 1.88 -27.56
C PRO A 274 -13.20 2.57 -27.39
N LYS A 275 -12.16 2.09 -28.07
CA LYS A 275 -10.87 2.78 -28.15
C LYS A 275 -11.09 4.22 -28.64
N ASP A 276 -10.39 5.16 -28.03
CA ASP A 276 -10.56 6.61 -28.18
C ASP A 276 -11.90 7.18 -27.70
N GLY A 277 -12.77 6.34 -27.13
CA GLY A 277 -14.05 6.74 -26.56
C GLY A 277 -13.91 7.51 -25.24
N LEU A 278 -14.87 8.40 -25.00
CA LEU A 278 -15.04 9.10 -23.73
C LEU A 278 -16.04 8.36 -22.84
N PHE A 279 -15.76 8.31 -21.54
CA PHE A 279 -16.65 7.73 -20.55
C PHE A 279 -16.55 8.46 -19.21
N ARG A 280 -17.52 8.20 -18.33
CA ARG A 280 -17.57 8.69 -16.96
C ARG A 280 -17.77 7.53 -16.02
N ILE A 281 -17.21 7.62 -14.82
CA ILE A 281 -17.37 6.57 -13.80
C ILE A 281 -18.73 6.79 -13.12
N PRO A 282 -19.62 5.78 -13.08
CA PRO A 282 -20.93 5.91 -12.46
C PRO A 282 -20.83 6.36 -10.99
N GLY A 283 -21.58 7.39 -10.61
CA GLY A 283 -21.51 8.00 -9.28
C GLY A 283 -20.41 9.05 -9.12
N PHE A 284 -19.51 9.19 -10.10
CA PHE A 284 -18.40 10.16 -10.11
C PHE A 284 -18.35 10.91 -11.45
N ASP A 285 -19.46 11.53 -11.82
CA ASP A 285 -19.65 12.19 -13.13
C ASP A 285 -18.86 13.50 -13.32
N ALA A 286 -18.15 13.95 -12.28
CA ALA A 286 -17.35 15.18 -12.33
C ALA A 286 -16.16 15.08 -13.30
N THR A 287 -15.58 13.88 -13.44
CA THR A 287 -14.39 13.65 -14.27
C THR A 287 -14.76 12.80 -15.49
N THR A 288 -14.40 13.29 -16.68
CA THR A 288 -14.53 12.52 -17.92
C THR A 288 -13.19 11.89 -18.26
N TYR A 289 -13.18 10.62 -18.63
CA TYR A 289 -11.99 9.86 -19.01
C TYR A 289 -12.05 9.47 -20.48
N LYS A 290 -10.89 9.36 -21.12
CA LYS A 290 -10.72 8.83 -22.48
C LYS A 290 -9.96 7.51 -22.41
N LEU A 291 -10.45 6.50 -23.13
CA LEU A 291 -9.72 5.25 -23.32
C LEU A 291 -8.69 5.42 -24.45
N ILE A 292 -7.40 5.41 -24.10
CA ILE A 292 -6.31 5.64 -25.06
C ILE A 292 -5.91 4.35 -25.74
N GLU A 293 -5.68 3.29 -24.96
CA GLU A 293 -5.13 2.03 -25.44
C GLU A 293 -5.81 0.86 -24.75
N VAL A 294 -5.94 -0.25 -25.49
CA VAL A 294 -6.55 -1.50 -25.02
C VAL A 294 -5.64 -2.64 -25.43
N ASN A 295 -4.96 -3.22 -24.46
CA ASN A 295 -4.13 -4.40 -24.60
C ASN A 295 -4.93 -5.65 -24.17
N GLU A 296 -4.29 -6.83 -24.15
CA GLU A 296 -4.97 -8.09 -23.77
C GLU A 296 -5.25 -8.19 -22.27
N ASP A 297 -4.35 -7.63 -21.45
CA ASP A 297 -4.40 -7.71 -19.99
C ASP A 297 -4.42 -6.34 -19.28
N ASP A 298 -4.39 -5.24 -20.04
CA ASP A 298 -4.46 -3.89 -19.50
C ASP A 298 -5.16 -2.92 -20.47
N ALA A 299 -5.63 -1.81 -19.91
CA ALA A 299 -6.16 -0.67 -20.65
C ALA A 299 -5.57 0.62 -20.10
N LYS A 300 -5.27 1.59 -20.98
CA LYS A 300 -4.78 2.91 -20.57
C LYS A 300 -5.87 3.95 -20.74
N ILE A 301 -6.16 4.69 -19.67
CA ILE A 301 -7.13 5.77 -19.66
C ILE A 301 -6.45 7.10 -19.30
N ALA A 302 -7.02 8.22 -19.68
CA ALA A 302 -6.59 9.53 -19.17
C ALA A 302 -7.79 10.43 -18.88
N PRO A 303 -7.74 11.25 -17.81
CA PRO A 303 -8.76 12.27 -17.58
C PRO A 303 -8.69 13.35 -18.66
N VAL A 304 -9.84 13.91 -19.02
CA VAL A 304 -9.99 14.96 -20.02
C VAL A 304 -10.42 16.25 -19.33
N ASN A 305 -9.63 17.31 -19.51
CA ASN A 305 -9.95 18.63 -18.97
C ASN A 305 -11.03 19.33 -19.81
N ALA A 306 -11.61 20.43 -19.29
CA ALA A 306 -12.61 21.23 -20.00
C ALA A 306 -12.12 21.77 -21.37
N ALA A 307 -10.81 21.89 -21.56
CA ALA A 307 -10.17 22.30 -22.82
C ALA A 307 -9.98 21.14 -23.82
N GLY A 308 -10.34 19.90 -23.48
CA GLY A 308 -10.13 18.71 -24.30
C GLY A 308 -8.72 18.12 -24.24
N GLU A 309 -7.85 18.67 -23.39
CA GLU A 309 -6.49 18.18 -23.17
C GLU A 309 -6.50 16.92 -22.30
N LEU A 310 -5.64 15.96 -22.65
CA LEU A 310 -5.46 14.70 -21.92
C LEU A 310 -4.50 14.92 -20.75
N GLY A 311 -4.93 14.49 -19.56
CA GLY A 311 -4.07 14.42 -18.38
C GLY A 311 -3.13 13.22 -18.40
N ALA A 312 -2.53 12.91 -17.24
CA ALA A 312 -1.65 11.77 -17.10
C ALA A 312 -2.37 10.44 -17.40
N ALA A 313 -1.72 9.58 -18.17
CA ALA A 313 -2.24 8.24 -18.47
C ALA A 313 -2.19 7.36 -17.22
N ILE A 314 -3.29 6.65 -16.97
CA ILE A 314 -3.51 5.73 -15.86
C ILE A 314 -3.70 4.34 -16.46
N GLU A 315 -2.95 3.37 -15.95
CA GLU A 315 -3.04 1.98 -16.37
C GLU A 315 -4.07 1.23 -15.52
N ILE A 316 -5.03 0.61 -16.19
CA ILE A 316 -6.09 -0.20 -15.62
C ILE A 316 -5.78 -1.65 -15.91
N LYS A 317 -5.52 -2.42 -14.86
CA LYS A 317 -5.21 -3.84 -14.97
C LYS A 317 -6.48 -4.65 -15.18
N LYS A 318 -6.31 -5.83 -15.76
CA LYS A 318 -7.34 -6.84 -15.80
C LYS A 318 -7.65 -7.36 -14.40
N GLY A 319 -8.94 -7.43 -14.06
CA GLY A 319 -9.44 -7.84 -12.74
C GLY A 319 -10.46 -8.95 -12.79
#